data_AF-A0A6P7X238-F1
#
_entry.id   AF-A0A6P7X238-F1
#
_cell.length_a   1.000
_cell.length_b   1.000
_cell.length_c   1.000
_cell.angle_alpha   90.00
_cell.angle_beta   90.00
_cell.angle_gamma   90.00
#
_symmetry.space_group_name_H-M   'P 1'
#
loop_
_entity.id
_entity.type
_entity.pdbx_description
1 polymer ?
#
loop_
_entity_poly.entity_id
_entity_poly.type
_entity_poly.pdbx_seq_one_letter_code
_entity_poly.pdbx_strand_id
1 'polypeptide(L)'
;MSYYAVRTGRQTGVFHTWEECKEQVHGFPSARYKKFNSAKEAWAFVDSEDSAGPSSGYRSDTWYEKPRFSRYKRYYEQSSSSEDEEVYEPKRAMHTEKKSSYKGHSAVVYTDGCCANNGRNDARAGIGVYWGPGHPSNVAERLPGRQTNQRAEIQIFQMLFLISPDCSLQVGI
;
A
#
# COMPACT_ATOMS: atom_id res chain seq x y z
N MET A 1 28.25 13.37 16.56
CA MET A 1 27.97 11.93 16.66
C MET A 1 26.46 11.70 16.56
N SER A 2 26.05 10.61 15.93
CA SER A 2 24.66 10.14 15.97
C SER A 2 24.60 8.79 16.67
N TYR A 3 23.49 8.51 17.32
CA TYR A 3 23.23 7.26 18.03
C TYR A 3 22.02 6.58 17.40
N TYR A 4 22.11 5.29 17.14
CA TYR A 4 21.05 4.49 16.54
C TYR A 4 20.56 3.50 17.57
N ALA A 5 19.36 3.71 18.09
CA ALA A 5 18.76 2.83 19.07
C ALA A 5 17.91 1.78 18.37
N VAL A 6 18.24 0.51 18.54
CA VAL A 6 17.45 -0.64 18.09
C VAL A 6 16.71 -1.22 19.28
N ARG A 7 15.39 -1.15 19.22
CA ARG A 7 14.48 -1.66 20.23
C ARG A 7 13.96 -3.05 19.87
N THR A 8 13.82 -3.33 18.58
CA THR A 8 13.40 -4.63 18.08
C THR A 8 14.25 -4.95 16.85
N GLY A 9 15.01 -6.04 16.91
CA GLY A 9 16.00 -6.42 15.91
C GLY A 9 16.70 -7.71 16.34
N ARG A 10 17.69 -8.15 15.55
CA ARG A 10 18.57 -9.29 15.90
C ARG A 10 19.28 -9.05 17.23
N GLN A 11 19.78 -7.83 17.44
CA GLN A 11 20.31 -7.34 18.70
C GLN A 11 19.71 -5.99 19.05
N THR A 12 19.29 -5.83 20.30
CA THR A 12 18.77 -4.57 20.85
C THR A 12 19.89 -3.80 21.55
N GLY A 13 19.79 -2.48 21.55
CA GLY A 13 20.81 -1.61 22.11
C GLY A 13 21.04 -0.34 21.30
N VAL A 14 22.07 0.42 21.68
CA VAL A 14 22.45 1.67 21.02
C VAL A 14 23.74 1.48 20.25
N PHE A 15 23.72 1.78 18.97
CA PHE A 15 24.86 1.70 18.04
C PHE A 15 25.35 3.11 17.67
N HIS A 16 26.62 3.23 17.30
CA HIS A 16 27.24 4.51 16.94
C HIS A 16 27.31 4.73 15.43
N THR A 17 27.12 3.67 14.64
CA THR A 17 27.16 3.69 13.18
C THR A 17 25.85 3.17 12.57
N TRP A 18 25.59 3.56 11.32
CA TRP A 18 24.42 3.08 10.60
C TRP A 18 24.63 1.64 10.13
N GLU A 19 25.84 1.26 9.74
CA GLU A 19 26.17 -0.10 9.32
C GLU A 19 25.80 -1.13 10.38
N GLU A 20 26.24 -0.90 11.64
CA GLU A 20 25.91 -1.79 12.77
C GLU A 20 24.39 -1.85 13.03
N CYS A 21 23.71 -0.71 13.02
CA CYS A 21 22.25 -0.66 13.20
C CYS A 21 21.52 -1.41 12.08
N LYS A 22 21.97 -1.26 10.83
CA LYS A 22 21.37 -1.88 9.64
C LYS A 22 21.46 -3.39 9.71
N GLU A 23 22.59 -3.94 10.14
CA GLU A 23 22.76 -5.38 10.35
C GLU A 23 21.76 -5.96 11.35
N GLN A 24 21.34 -5.17 12.35
CA GLN A 24 20.37 -5.64 13.34
C GLN A 24 18.92 -5.61 12.86
N VAL A 25 18.57 -4.67 11.97
CA VAL A 25 17.17 -4.42 11.58
C VAL A 25 16.83 -4.93 10.17
N HIS A 26 17.82 -5.05 9.28
CA HIS A 26 17.59 -5.39 7.88
C HIS A 26 17.14 -6.85 7.71
N GLY A 27 15.92 -7.01 7.18
CA GLY A 27 15.28 -8.32 7.03
C GLY A 27 14.76 -8.94 8.33
N PHE A 28 14.76 -8.18 9.44
CA PHE A 28 14.19 -8.65 10.71
C PHE A 28 12.69 -8.27 10.79
N PRO A 29 11.78 -9.22 11.05
CA PRO A 29 10.34 -8.95 11.10
C PRO A 29 10.03 -8.00 12.26
N SER A 30 9.22 -6.97 11.98
CA SER A 30 8.80 -5.96 12.98
C SER A 30 9.96 -5.21 13.64
N ALA A 31 11.08 -5.00 12.94
CA ALA A 31 12.20 -4.22 13.47
C ALA A 31 11.81 -2.78 13.83
N ARG A 32 12.25 -2.30 15.00
CA ARG A 32 11.99 -0.94 15.51
C ARG A 32 13.31 -0.29 15.87
N TYR A 33 13.64 0.81 15.20
CA TYR A 33 14.83 1.60 15.48
C TYR A 33 14.56 3.09 15.29
N LYS A 34 15.39 3.93 15.94
CA LYS A 34 15.33 5.39 15.80
C LYS A 34 16.71 6.00 15.97
N LYS A 35 16.98 7.08 15.22
CA LYS A 35 18.21 7.88 15.31
C LYS A 35 18.03 9.00 16.33
N PHE A 36 19.04 9.18 17.17
CA PHE A 36 19.12 10.21 18.21
C PHE A 36 20.42 11.00 18.09
N ASN A 37 20.39 12.23 18.57
CA ASN A 37 21.58 13.07 18.68
C ASN A 37 22.26 12.93 20.06
N SER A 38 21.62 12.23 21.01
CA SER A 38 22.10 12.03 22.37
C SER A 38 22.04 10.55 22.78
N ALA A 39 23.11 10.05 23.39
CA ALA A 39 23.18 8.67 23.89
C ALA A 39 22.13 8.39 24.96
N LYS A 40 21.85 9.37 25.83
CA LYS A 40 20.88 9.23 26.93
C LYS A 40 19.46 9.00 26.42
N GLU A 41 19.07 9.72 25.37
CA GLU A 41 17.76 9.54 24.72
C GLU A 41 17.68 8.21 23.96
N ALA A 42 18.77 7.79 23.34
CA ALA A 42 18.87 6.52 22.63
C ALA A 42 18.63 5.33 23.59
N TRP A 43 19.26 5.33 24.76
CA TRP A 43 19.05 4.31 25.78
C TRP A 43 17.62 4.33 26.33
N ALA A 44 17.05 5.51 26.58
CA ALA A 44 15.66 5.63 27.04
C ALA A 44 14.65 5.04 26.04
N PHE A 45 14.92 5.12 24.74
CA PHE A 45 14.08 4.50 23.71
C PHE A 45 14.16 2.97 23.71
N VAL A 46 15.34 2.39 23.99
CA VAL A 46 15.50 0.93 24.13
C VAL A 46 14.77 0.45 25.38
N ASP A 47 14.90 1.19 26.48
CA ASP A 47 14.43 0.80 27.82
C ASP A 47 12.96 1.11 28.11
N SER A 48 12.32 2.00 27.32
CA SER A 48 10.88 2.25 27.48
C SER A 48 10.08 0.94 27.37
N GLU A 49 9.02 0.70 28.13
CA GLU A 49 8.09 -0.40 27.86
C GLU A 49 6.87 0.17 27.13
N ASP A 50 6.30 -0.57 26.17
CA ASP A 50 5.09 -0.14 25.47
C ASP A 50 3.90 -0.22 26.43
N SER A 51 3.77 0.77 27.32
CA SER A 51 2.51 1.08 27.98
C SER A 51 1.56 1.61 26.91
N ALA A 52 0.43 0.93 26.76
CA ALA A 52 -0.65 1.41 25.93
C ALA A 52 -1.17 2.79 26.43
N GLY A 53 -1.04 3.83 25.60
CA GLY A 53 -1.73 5.14 25.69
C GLY A 53 -0.92 6.29 26.35
N PRO A 54 -1.35 7.59 26.29
CA PRO A 54 -2.50 8.22 25.60
C PRO A 54 -2.10 9.34 24.60
N SER A 55 -3.10 9.93 23.93
CA SER A 55 -3.02 11.09 23.04
C SER A 55 -2.71 12.43 23.74
N SER A 56 -2.26 13.41 22.94
CA SER A 56 -1.98 14.85 23.22
C SER A 56 -0.55 15.15 23.69
N GLY A 57 0.17 16.15 23.21
CA GLY A 57 -0.05 17.15 22.17
C GLY A 57 1.12 18.15 22.23
N TYR A 58 1.75 18.49 21.11
CA TYR A 58 2.43 19.77 20.97
C TYR A 58 2.35 20.24 19.52
N ARG A 59 1.95 21.50 19.38
CA ARG A 59 1.64 22.23 18.16
C ARG A 59 2.89 22.95 17.67
N SER A 60 3.08 23.01 16.36
CA SER A 60 3.59 24.19 15.62
C SER A 60 3.38 23.86 14.14
N ASP A 61 2.26 24.27 13.55
CA ASP A 61 2.16 25.52 12.79
C ASP A 61 3.32 25.70 11.79
N THR A 62 3.08 25.25 10.56
CA THR A 62 3.36 26.08 9.39
C THR A 62 2.32 25.75 8.33
N TRP A 63 1.65 26.81 7.92
CA TRP A 63 0.53 26.79 7.01
C TRP A 63 0.99 26.45 5.57
N TYR A 64 0.19 25.65 4.88
CA TYR A 64 -0.13 25.87 3.48
C TYR A 64 -1.61 25.55 3.37
N GLU A 65 -2.44 26.60 3.40
CA GLU A 65 -3.87 26.44 3.19
C GLU A 65 -4.16 26.16 1.71
N LYS A 66 -4.76 24.97 1.48
CA LYS A 66 -5.92 24.59 0.66
C LYS A 66 -6.24 25.41 -0.63
N PRO A 67 -6.83 24.73 -1.63
CA PRO A 67 -8.30 24.77 -1.61
C PRO A 67 -8.96 23.40 -1.61
N ARG A 68 -10.17 23.41 -1.05
CA ARG A 68 -11.14 22.33 -1.07
C ARG A 68 -11.73 22.22 -2.48
N PHE A 69 -12.12 20.99 -2.79
CA PHE A 69 -13.19 20.57 -3.71
C PHE A 69 -12.77 19.97 -5.08
N SER A 70 -13.12 18.68 -5.20
CA SER A 70 -13.56 17.93 -6.38
C SER A 70 -12.91 18.22 -7.73
N ARG A 71 -12.09 17.27 -8.20
CA ARG A 71 -11.90 17.04 -9.64
C ARG A 71 -11.36 15.63 -9.96
N TYR A 72 -12.09 14.57 -9.62
CA TYR A 72 -11.97 13.26 -10.32
C TYR A 72 -12.63 13.33 -11.73
N LYS A 73 -12.47 14.46 -12.42
CA LYS A 73 -13.09 14.69 -13.74
C LYS A 73 -12.22 15.69 -14.53
N ARG A 74 -11.19 15.19 -15.21
CA ARG A 74 -10.43 15.98 -16.20
C ARG A 74 -9.62 15.15 -17.22
N TYR A 75 -10.16 14.07 -17.77
CA TYR A 75 -9.60 13.49 -19.01
C TYR A 75 -10.62 13.22 -20.12
N TYR A 76 -11.83 13.75 -20.03
CA TYR A 76 -12.73 13.87 -21.18
C TYR A 76 -13.40 15.25 -21.14
N GLU A 77 -13.35 15.94 -22.28
CA GLU A 77 -14.05 17.17 -22.69
C GLU A 77 -13.36 18.54 -22.51
N GLN A 78 -12.91 19.05 -23.66
CA GLN A 78 -12.91 20.43 -24.15
C GLN A 78 -12.78 20.28 -25.68
N SER A 79 -13.68 20.63 -26.62
CA SER A 79 -14.84 21.52 -26.69
C SER A 79 -15.72 21.10 -27.90
N SER A 80 -17.05 20.99 -27.74
CA SER A 80 -18.15 21.75 -28.36
C SER A 80 -18.20 21.97 -29.90
N SER A 81 -19.35 21.58 -30.49
CA SER A 81 -20.05 22.17 -31.67
C SER A 81 -19.29 22.09 -33.02
N SER A 82 -19.83 21.64 -34.15
CA SER A 82 -21.18 21.53 -34.71
C SER A 82 -21.13 20.52 -35.87
N GLU A 83 -22.28 19.92 -36.18
CA GLU A 83 -22.68 19.42 -37.51
C GLU A 83 -21.62 18.65 -38.31
N ASP A 84 -21.72 17.31 -38.30
CA ASP A 84 -21.92 16.52 -39.52
C ASP A 84 -22.09 15.03 -39.17
N GLU A 85 -23.13 14.45 -39.75
CA GLU A 85 -23.47 13.04 -39.77
C GLU A 85 -22.31 12.21 -40.35
N GLU A 86 -21.72 11.31 -39.55
CA GLU A 86 -21.06 10.13 -40.12
C GLU A 86 -21.29 8.89 -39.24
N VAL A 87 -22.16 8.03 -39.73
CA VAL A 87 -22.41 6.68 -39.22
C VAL A 87 -21.12 5.87 -39.35
N TYR A 88 -20.38 5.72 -38.25
CA TYR A 88 -19.23 4.80 -38.24
C TYR A 88 -19.69 3.39 -37.87
N GLU A 89 -19.95 2.59 -38.90
CA GLU A 89 -20.24 1.17 -38.76
C GLU A 89 -19.10 0.40 -38.06
N PRO A 90 -19.40 -0.55 -37.15
CA PRO A 90 -18.38 -1.40 -36.57
C PRO A 90 -17.90 -2.42 -37.61
N LYS A 91 -16.79 -2.12 -38.28
CA LYS A 91 -16.12 -3.07 -39.19
C LYS A 91 -15.52 -4.25 -38.40
N ARG A 92 -16.33 -5.30 -38.35
CA ARG A 92 -16.03 -6.74 -38.30
C ARG A 92 -14.57 -7.15 -38.01
N ALA A 93 -14.40 -7.73 -36.82
CA ALA A 93 -13.49 -8.82 -36.44
C ALA A 93 -12.18 -8.99 -37.22
N MET A 94 -11.07 -8.50 -36.66
CA MET A 94 -9.80 -9.22 -36.73
C MET A 94 -9.64 -10.04 -35.45
N HIS A 95 -9.71 -11.37 -35.59
CA HIS A 95 -9.21 -12.31 -34.61
C HIS A 95 -7.76 -11.94 -34.27
N THR A 96 -7.55 -11.18 -33.20
CA THR A 96 -6.24 -11.09 -32.57
C THR A 96 -6.27 -12.09 -31.43
N GLU A 97 -5.49 -13.14 -31.62
CA GLU A 97 -5.44 -14.31 -30.77
C GLU A 97 -5.34 -13.91 -29.29
N LYS A 98 -6.21 -14.52 -28.47
CA LYS A 98 -6.12 -14.49 -27.02
C LYS A 98 -4.75 -15.02 -26.61
N LYS A 99 -3.75 -14.15 -26.46
CA LYS A 99 -2.58 -14.44 -25.63
C LYS A 99 -3.02 -14.36 -24.18
N SER A 100 -3.74 -15.40 -23.76
CA SER A 100 -3.87 -15.65 -22.34
C SER A 100 -2.47 -15.97 -21.83
N SER A 101 -1.89 -15.06 -21.05
CA SER A 101 -0.55 -15.17 -20.49
C SER A 101 -0.53 -16.19 -19.34
N TYR A 102 -1.04 -17.40 -19.57
CA TYR A 102 -0.82 -18.55 -18.71
C TYR A 102 0.59 -19.07 -19.00
N LYS A 103 1.58 -18.68 -18.19
CA LYS A 103 2.89 -19.34 -18.21
C LYS A 103 2.73 -20.69 -17.49
N GLY A 104 2.39 -21.73 -18.24
CA GLY A 104 2.06 -23.04 -17.67
C GLY A 104 0.70 -23.02 -16.96
N HIS A 105 0.30 -24.12 -16.34
CA HIS A 105 -1.00 -24.32 -15.67
C HIS A 105 -1.28 -23.35 -14.48
N SER A 106 -0.56 -22.25 -14.37
CA SER A 106 -0.68 -21.24 -13.32
C SER A 106 -1.12 -19.90 -13.88
N ALA A 107 -2.20 -19.35 -13.32
CA ALA A 107 -2.63 -17.99 -13.62
C ALA A 107 -1.80 -17.00 -12.80
N VAL A 108 -1.30 -15.93 -13.45
CA VAL A 108 -0.64 -14.82 -12.75
C VAL A 108 -1.72 -13.84 -12.31
N VAL A 109 -1.73 -13.50 -11.03
CA VAL A 109 -2.62 -12.49 -10.45
C VAL A 109 -1.79 -11.43 -9.75
N TYR A 110 -2.16 -10.17 -9.90
CA TYR A 110 -1.54 -9.05 -9.20
C TYR A 110 -2.45 -8.59 -8.09
N THR A 111 -1.87 -8.28 -6.94
CA THR A 111 -2.64 -7.83 -5.79
C THR A 111 -1.99 -6.68 -5.08
N ASP A 112 -2.80 -5.74 -4.61
CA ASP A 112 -2.31 -4.60 -3.84
C ASP A 112 -3.30 -4.20 -2.75
N GLY A 113 -2.76 -3.93 -1.56
CA GLY A 113 -3.51 -3.53 -0.38
C GLY A 113 -3.00 -2.20 0.12
N CYS A 114 -3.89 -1.21 0.24
CA CYS A 114 -3.51 0.14 0.61
C CYS A 114 -4.31 0.65 1.81
N CYS A 115 -3.77 1.64 2.52
CA CYS A 115 -4.51 2.38 3.54
C CYS A 115 -4.13 3.86 3.55
N ALA A 116 -5.09 4.71 3.18
CA ALA A 116 -4.98 6.15 3.37
C ALA A 116 -5.11 6.50 4.85
N ASN A 117 -4.31 7.47 5.33
CA ASN A 117 -4.29 7.92 6.72
C ASN A 117 -4.08 6.76 7.73
N ASN A 118 -3.26 5.77 7.35
CA ASN A 118 -2.95 4.62 8.19
C ASN A 118 -2.46 5.06 9.60
N GLY A 119 -3.03 4.47 10.65
CA GLY A 119 -2.73 4.81 12.04
C GLY A 119 -3.47 6.05 12.59
N ARG A 120 -4.39 6.64 11.82
CA ARG A 120 -5.25 7.75 12.26
C ARG A 120 -6.72 7.32 12.35
N ASN A 121 -7.54 8.14 13.01
CA ASN A 121 -8.96 7.86 13.21
C ASN A 121 -9.79 7.83 11.92
N ASP A 122 -9.30 8.45 10.85
CA ASP A 122 -9.95 8.51 9.54
C ASP A 122 -9.29 7.57 8.50
N ALA A 123 -8.59 6.54 8.98
CA ALA A 123 -7.96 5.54 8.14
C ALA A 123 -8.97 4.88 7.18
N ARG A 124 -8.59 4.72 5.92
CA ARG A 124 -9.41 4.06 4.88
C ARG A 124 -8.54 3.10 4.11
N ALA A 125 -8.85 1.81 4.25
CA ALA A 125 -8.13 0.74 3.59
C ALA A 125 -8.93 0.17 2.42
N GLY A 126 -8.22 -0.21 1.36
CA GLY A 126 -8.77 -0.81 0.16
C GLY A 126 -7.92 -2.01 -0.28
N ILE A 127 -8.57 -2.93 -0.99
CA ILE A 127 -7.96 -4.14 -1.54
C ILE A 127 -8.20 -4.18 -3.04
N GLY A 128 -7.18 -4.62 -3.78
CA GLY A 128 -7.20 -4.73 -5.23
C GLY A 128 -6.70 -6.10 -5.69
N VAL A 129 -7.40 -6.69 -6.66
CA VAL A 129 -6.99 -7.91 -7.36
C VAL A 129 -7.13 -7.67 -8.86
N TYR A 130 -6.06 -7.93 -9.62
CA TYR A 130 -5.98 -7.68 -11.04
C TYR A 130 -5.46 -8.89 -11.81
N TRP A 131 -6.28 -9.38 -12.74
CA TRP A 131 -6.02 -10.55 -13.59
C TRP A 131 -5.67 -10.16 -15.03
N GLY A 132 -5.92 -8.90 -15.42
CA GLY A 132 -5.67 -8.39 -16.77
C GLY A 132 -6.71 -7.38 -17.24
N PRO A 133 -6.48 -6.70 -18.39
CA PRO A 133 -7.40 -5.69 -18.90
C PRO A 133 -8.79 -6.27 -19.19
N GLY A 134 -9.83 -5.65 -18.65
CA GLY A 134 -11.23 -6.07 -18.88
C GLY A 134 -11.61 -7.43 -18.28
N HIS A 135 -10.77 -8.03 -17.43
CA HIS A 135 -11.07 -9.33 -16.82
C HIS A 135 -12.22 -9.20 -15.80
N PRO A 136 -13.26 -10.07 -15.87
CA PRO A 136 -14.46 -9.95 -15.03
C PRO A 136 -14.19 -10.17 -13.54
N SER A 137 -13.11 -10.89 -13.19
CA SER A 137 -12.71 -11.14 -11.80
C SER A 137 -11.79 -10.07 -11.19
N ASN A 138 -11.58 -8.94 -11.87
CA ASN A 138 -10.86 -7.81 -11.28
C ASN A 138 -11.68 -7.21 -10.13
N VAL A 139 -11.03 -6.94 -9.00
CA VAL A 139 -11.68 -6.41 -7.79
C VAL A 139 -10.96 -5.17 -7.31
N ALA A 140 -11.72 -4.16 -6.87
CA ALA A 140 -11.23 -2.96 -6.20
C ALA A 140 -12.25 -2.55 -5.14
N GLU A 141 -12.03 -2.96 -3.89
CA GLU A 141 -13.04 -2.86 -2.83
C GLU A 141 -12.49 -2.24 -1.55
N ARG A 142 -13.40 -1.74 -0.71
CA ARG A 142 -13.05 -1.24 0.61
C ARG A 142 -12.86 -2.42 1.57
N LEU A 143 -11.75 -2.40 2.32
CA LEU A 143 -11.49 -3.40 3.34
C LEU A 143 -12.58 -3.34 4.43
N PRO A 144 -13.27 -4.44 4.79
CA PRO A 144 -14.18 -4.45 5.92
C PRO A 144 -13.45 -4.40 7.26
N GLY A 145 -14.07 -3.79 8.27
CA GLY A 145 -13.56 -3.75 9.64
C GLY A 145 -12.43 -2.74 9.87
N ARG A 146 -11.39 -3.15 10.61
CA ARG A 146 -10.27 -2.27 11.01
C ARG A 146 -9.46 -1.85 9.77
N GLN A 147 -9.24 -0.55 9.62
CA GLN A 147 -8.59 0.03 8.44
C GLN A 147 -7.09 0.18 8.70
N THR A 148 -6.27 -0.78 8.27
CA THR A 148 -4.81 -0.66 8.31
C THR A 148 -4.16 -1.19 7.04
N ASN A 149 -2.97 -0.69 6.71
CA ASN A 149 -2.23 -1.13 5.53
C ASN A 149 -1.92 -2.62 5.59
N GLN A 150 -1.35 -3.06 6.72
CA GLN A 150 -1.01 -4.47 6.96
C GLN A 150 -2.21 -5.40 6.80
N ARG A 151 -3.40 -4.99 7.27
CA ARG A 151 -4.59 -5.81 7.13
C ARG A 151 -5.08 -5.84 5.69
N ALA A 152 -4.98 -4.74 4.95
CA ALA A 152 -5.32 -4.71 3.54
C ALA A 152 -4.47 -5.70 2.73
N GLU A 153 -3.15 -5.69 2.94
CA GLU A 153 -2.21 -6.60 2.27
C GLU A 153 -2.51 -8.08 2.58
N ILE A 154 -2.82 -8.43 3.83
CA ILE A 154 -3.07 -9.83 4.22
C ILE A 154 -4.46 -10.31 3.80
N GLN A 155 -5.49 -9.45 3.90
CA GLN A 155 -6.88 -9.84 3.62
C GLN A 155 -7.09 -10.27 2.16
N ILE A 156 -6.27 -9.73 1.25
CA ILE A 156 -6.25 -10.09 -0.16
C ILE A 156 -6.05 -11.59 -0.37
N PHE A 157 -5.14 -12.22 0.38
CA PHE A 157 -4.89 -13.66 0.23
C PHE A 157 -6.12 -14.49 0.62
N GLN A 158 -6.87 -14.04 1.63
CA GLN A 158 -8.13 -14.66 1.99
C GLN A 158 -9.18 -14.49 0.88
N MET A 159 -9.20 -13.34 0.21
CA MET A 159 -10.15 -13.08 -0.88
C MET A 159 -9.80 -13.87 -2.16
N LEU A 160 -8.52 -14.01 -2.49
CA LEU A 160 -8.06 -14.83 -3.62
C LEU A 160 -8.52 -16.29 -3.50
N PHE A 161 -8.45 -16.86 -2.29
CA PHE A 161 -8.92 -18.23 -2.04
C PHE A 161 -10.42 -18.39 -2.32
N LEU A 162 -11.22 -17.34 -2.09
CA LEU A 162 -12.66 -17.35 -2.39
C LEU A 162 -12.95 -17.16 -3.88
N ILE A 163 -12.16 -16.35 -4.58
CA ILE A 163 -12.35 -16.05 -6.01
C ILE A 163 -11.93 -17.26 -6.88
N SER A 164 -10.91 -18.01 -6.46
CA SER A 164 -10.39 -19.12 -7.26
C SER A 164 -9.79 -20.23 -6.39
N PRO A 165 -10.62 -21.05 -5.72
CA PRO A 165 -10.16 -22.09 -4.80
C PRO A 165 -9.37 -23.21 -5.49
N ASP A 166 -9.67 -23.48 -6.77
CA ASP A 166 -9.12 -24.61 -7.51
C ASP A 166 -7.94 -24.24 -8.42
N CYS A 167 -7.53 -22.97 -8.43
CA CYS A 167 -6.49 -22.47 -9.31
C CYS A 167 -5.15 -22.39 -8.58
N SER A 168 -4.10 -22.98 -9.17
CA SER A 168 -2.72 -22.63 -8.81
C SER A 168 -2.43 -21.20 -9.27
N LEU A 169 -2.45 -20.26 -8.32
CA LEU A 169 -2.19 -18.84 -8.57
C LEU A 169 -0.72 -18.51 -8.29
N GLN A 170 -0.10 -17.79 -9.23
CA GLN A 170 1.16 -17.12 -9.00
C GLN A 170 0.87 -15.66 -8.69
N VAL A 171 1.11 -15.24 -7.44
CA VAL A 171 0.94 -13.85 -7.03
C VAL A 171 2.16 -13.04 -7.49
N GLY A 172 1.92 -12.06 -8.36
CA GLY A 172 2.88 -11.03 -8.71
C GLY A 172 2.78 -9.84 -7.76
N ILE A 173 3.92 -9.44 -7.18
CA ILE A 173 4.07 -8.26 -6.31
C ILE A 173 4.63 -7.10 -7.15
#